data_AF-A0A074RJ75-F1
#
_entry.id   AF-A0A074RJ75-F1
#
_cell.length_a   1.000
_cell.length_b   1.000
_cell.length_c   1.000
_cell.angle_alpha   90.00
_cell.angle_beta   90.00
_cell.angle_gamma   90.00
#
_symmetry.space_group_name_H-M   'P 1'
#
loop_
_entity.id
_entity.type
_entity.pdbx_description
1 polymer ?
#
loop_
_entity_poly.entity_id
_entity_poly.type
_entity_poly.pdbx_seq_one_letter_code
_entity_poly.pdbx_strand_id
1 'polypeptide(L)'
;MDQLCEQIARVLKIFERMYPSCVSVFFFDQSSAHNAFADKALVATRMTVNGAGKNSKPMHDTFIPMDNPNPTYRGKCQSMVYPPGHKDAGKPKGMKDVLEERGLLSTL
;
A
#
# COMPACT_ATOMS: atom_id res chain seq x y z
N MET A 1 6.67 8.77 8.29
CA MET A 1 6.87 10.15 8.77
C MET A 1 7.03 10.17 10.29
N ASP A 2 6.14 9.49 11.00
CA ASP A 2 6.09 9.45 12.48
C ASP A 2 7.44 9.12 13.14
N GLN A 3 8.14 8.08 12.63
CA GLN A 3 9.46 7.70 13.14
C GLN A 3 10.49 8.85 13.02
N LEU A 4 10.50 9.57 11.90
CA LEU A 4 11.41 10.71 11.72
C LEU A 4 11.07 11.83 12.70
N CYS A 5 9.79 12.15 12.86
CA CYS A 5 9.34 13.16 13.84
C CYS A 5 9.78 12.82 15.26
N GLU A 6 9.63 11.56 15.69
CA GLU A 6 10.10 11.11 17.01
C GLU A 6 11.62 11.22 17.17
N GLN A 7 12.37 10.86 16.13
CA GLN A 7 13.83 10.99 16.13
C GLN A 7 14.25 12.45 16.25
N ILE A 8 13.61 13.36 15.50
CA ILE A 8 13.91 14.79 15.58
C ILE A 8 13.54 15.37 16.93
N ALA A 9 12.40 15.01 17.50
CA ALA A 9 12.03 15.44 18.86
C ALA A 9 13.08 15.05 19.91
N ARG A 10 13.70 13.87 19.77
CA ARG A 10 14.82 13.44 20.64
C ARG A 10 16.11 14.22 20.35
N VAL A 11 16.46 14.41 19.09
CA VAL A 11 17.66 15.14 18.67
C VAL A 11 17.63 16.59 19.15
N LEU A 12 16.49 17.27 19.03
CA LEU A 12 16.34 18.67 19.45
C LEU A 12 16.65 18.84 20.94
N LYS A 13 16.12 17.98 21.81
CA LYS A 13 16.40 17.99 23.25
C LYS A 13 17.88 17.83 23.57
N ILE A 14 18.57 16.96 22.83
CA ILE A 14 20.01 16.74 23.00
C ILE A 14 20.79 17.97 22.53
N PHE A 15 20.43 18.51 21.36
CA PHE A 15 21.09 19.67 20.77
C PHE A 15 20.98 20.90 21.67
N GLU A 16 19.78 21.24 22.15
CA GLU A 16 19.54 22.36 23.06
C GLU A 16 20.38 22.27 24.34
N ARG A 17 20.58 21.04 24.85
CA ARG A 17 21.40 20.81 26.05
C ARG A 17 22.89 20.97 25.79
N MET A 18 23.36 20.47 24.64
CA MET A 18 24.78 20.41 24.27
C MET A 18 25.32 21.73 23.72
N TYR A 19 24.48 22.48 22.99
CA TYR A 19 24.89 23.67 22.25
C TYR A 19 23.95 24.85 22.53
N PRO A 20 23.95 25.37 23.77
CA PRO A 20 23.08 26.49 24.14
C PRO A 20 23.39 27.71 23.26
N SER A 21 22.34 28.36 22.74
CA SER A 21 22.40 29.53 21.86
C SER A 21 22.93 29.29 20.43
N CYS A 22 23.10 28.04 20.01
CA CYS A 22 23.42 27.70 18.63
C CYS A 22 22.14 27.42 17.82
N VAL A 23 22.20 27.63 16.50
CA VAL A 23 21.14 27.24 15.56
C VAL A 23 21.56 25.96 14.84
N SER A 24 20.67 24.96 14.83
CA SER A 24 20.85 23.76 14.00
C SER A 24 20.02 23.84 12.73
N VAL A 25 20.58 23.32 11.64
CA VAL A 25 19.90 23.19 10.33
C VAL A 25 19.96 21.74 9.90
N PHE A 26 18.80 21.15 9.62
CA PHE A 26 18.68 19.75 9.20
C PHE A 26 18.11 19.69 7.79
N PHE A 27 18.74 18.90 6.92
CA PHE A 27 18.27 18.62 5.58
C PHE A 27 17.95 17.13 5.45
N PHE A 28 16.76 16.82 4.97
CA PHE A 28 16.33 15.44 4.70
C PHE A 28 16.09 15.30 3.20
N ASP A 29 16.88 14.46 2.55
CA ASP A 29 16.57 14.04 1.19
C ASP A 29 15.51 12.92 1.25
N GLN A 30 14.41 13.14 0.56
CA GLN A 30 13.33 12.17 0.41
C GLN A 30 13.15 11.79 -1.06
N SER A 31 14.26 11.58 -1.75
CA SER A 31 14.33 11.06 -3.14
C SER A 31 13.51 9.78 -3.38
N SER A 32 13.11 9.06 -2.33
CA SER A 32 12.24 7.87 -2.39
C SER A 32 10.76 8.11 -1.98
N ALA A 33 10.22 9.33 -2.11
CA ALA A 33 8.81 9.62 -1.77
C ALA A 33 7.78 8.74 -2.48
N HIS A 34 8.13 8.20 -3.64
CA HIS A 34 7.31 7.23 -4.38
C HIS A 34 7.08 5.91 -3.61
N ASN A 35 7.82 5.61 -2.55
CA ASN A 35 7.65 4.40 -1.73
C ASN A 35 6.78 4.60 -0.48
N ALA A 36 6.30 5.83 -0.22
CA ALA A 36 5.40 6.12 0.89
C ALA A 36 3.95 5.77 0.54
N PHE A 37 3.61 4.49 0.58
CA PHE A 37 2.25 4.00 0.37
C PHE A 37 1.44 4.03 1.66
N ALA A 38 0.17 4.44 1.58
CA ALA A 38 -0.77 4.26 2.67
C ALA A 38 -0.91 2.76 3.03
N ASP A 39 -1.25 2.44 4.28
CA ASP A 39 -1.32 1.05 4.77
C ASP A 39 -2.25 0.15 3.95
N LYS A 40 -3.32 0.73 3.39
CA LYS A 40 -4.33 0.04 2.58
C LYS A 40 -4.20 0.32 1.08
N ALA A 41 -3.14 1.00 0.64
CA ALA A 41 -2.93 1.31 -0.77
C ALA A 41 -2.77 0.04 -1.61
N LEU A 42 -3.22 0.09 -2.87
CA LEU A 42 -2.98 -0.97 -3.84
C LEU A 42 -1.48 -1.03 -4.18
N VAL A 43 -0.78 -2.07 -3.73
CA VAL A 43 0.64 -2.27 -3.99
C VAL A 43 0.86 -3.72 -4.45
N ALA A 44 0.96 -3.93 -5.76
CA ALA A 44 1.03 -5.27 -6.36
C ALA A 44 2.16 -6.15 -5.76
N THR A 45 3.31 -5.55 -5.45
CA THR A 45 4.46 -6.26 -4.84
C THR A 45 4.19 -6.79 -3.42
N ARG A 46 3.13 -6.31 -2.76
CA ARG A 46 2.69 -6.79 -1.44
C ARG A 46 1.59 -7.85 -1.52
N MET A 47 1.07 -8.13 -2.71
CA MET A 47 0.06 -9.17 -2.90
C MET A 47 0.71 -10.54 -2.98
N THR A 48 0.02 -11.57 -2.47
CA THR A 48 0.40 -12.95 -2.72
C THR A 48 -0.16 -13.43 -4.05
N VAL A 49 0.52 -14.38 -4.70
CA VAL A 49 0.04 -14.98 -5.96
C VAL A 49 -1.31 -15.66 -5.73
N ASN A 50 -1.35 -16.52 -4.72
CA ASN A 50 -2.56 -17.18 -4.22
C ASN A 50 -3.06 -16.39 -3.01
N GLY A 51 -4.37 -16.17 -2.87
CA GLY A 51 -4.93 -15.35 -1.79
C GLY A 51 -4.64 -15.84 -0.37
N ALA A 52 -5.15 -15.12 0.64
CA ALA A 52 -5.09 -15.54 2.05
C ALA A 52 -3.67 -15.72 2.64
N GLY A 53 -2.66 -15.01 2.12
CA GLY A 53 -1.30 -15.07 2.66
C GLY A 53 -1.20 -14.58 4.10
N LYS A 54 -0.44 -15.30 4.94
CA LYS A 54 -0.27 -15.01 6.39
C LYS A 54 0.16 -13.57 6.71
N ASN A 55 0.89 -12.92 5.80
CA ASN A 55 1.38 -11.54 5.96
C ASN A 55 0.76 -10.56 4.96
N SER A 56 -0.31 -10.96 4.26
CA SER A 56 -1.00 -10.08 3.32
C SER A 56 -1.86 -9.06 4.08
N LYS A 57 -1.63 -7.77 3.82
CA LYS A 57 -2.46 -6.70 4.38
C LYS A 57 -3.66 -6.46 3.45
N PRO A 58 -4.88 -6.23 4.00
CA PRO A 58 -6.02 -5.81 3.19
C PRO A 58 -5.74 -4.49 2.47
N MET A 59 -5.99 -4.48 1.17
CA MET A 59 -5.99 -3.27 0.34
C MET A 59 -7.43 -2.76 0.21
N HIS A 60 -7.62 -1.46 0.01
CA HIS A 60 -8.96 -0.93 -0.23
C HIS A 60 -9.48 -1.35 -1.61
N ASP A 61 -10.80 -1.38 -1.76
CA ASP A 61 -11.44 -1.64 -3.03
C ASP A 61 -11.03 -0.61 -4.08
N THR A 62 -10.94 -1.05 -5.33
CA THR A 62 -10.49 -0.21 -6.45
C THR A 62 -11.54 -0.21 -7.55
N PHE A 63 -11.27 0.49 -8.64
CA PHE A 63 -12.07 0.40 -9.87
C PHE A 63 -11.22 -0.17 -10.98
N ILE A 64 -11.82 -1.03 -11.80
CA ILE A 64 -11.14 -1.56 -12.98
C ILE A 64 -10.92 -0.41 -13.98
N PRO A 65 -9.68 -0.17 -14.43
CA PRO A 65 -9.35 0.93 -15.34
C PRO A 65 -10.20 0.94 -16.61
N MET A 66 -10.50 2.14 -17.12
CA MET A 66 -11.31 2.32 -18.33
C MET A 66 -10.59 1.88 -19.62
N ASP A 67 -9.29 1.66 -19.56
CA ASP A 67 -8.46 1.11 -20.64
C ASP A 67 -8.30 -0.42 -20.57
N ASN A 68 -9.02 -1.11 -19.67
CA ASN A 68 -9.00 -2.58 -19.61
C ASN A 68 -9.33 -3.18 -20.99
N PRO A 69 -8.57 -4.19 -21.48
CA PRO A 69 -8.78 -4.81 -22.79
C PRO A 69 -10.20 -5.34 -23.01
N ASN A 70 -10.87 -5.80 -21.94
CA ASN A 70 -12.25 -6.27 -21.99
C ASN A 70 -13.21 -5.14 -21.54
N PRO A 71 -14.01 -4.57 -22.46
CA PRO A 71 -14.91 -3.47 -22.15
C PRO A 71 -15.96 -3.78 -21.08
N THR A 72 -16.31 -5.05 -20.91
CA THR A 72 -17.33 -5.52 -19.95
C THR A 72 -16.92 -5.30 -18.51
N TYR A 73 -15.62 -5.17 -18.22
CA TYR A 73 -15.11 -5.02 -16.85
C TYR A 73 -14.78 -3.58 -16.46
N ARG A 74 -14.65 -2.66 -17.42
CA ARG A 74 -14.25 -1.27 -17.20
C ARG A 74 -15.17 -0.57 -16.20
N GLY A 75 -14.58 0.20 -15.28
CA GLY A 75 -15.30 1.01 -14.30
C GLY A 75 -16.02 0.23 -13.20
N LYS A 76 -16.01 -1.12 -13.22
CA LYS A 76 -16.58 -1.93 -12.14
C LYS A 76 -15.74 -1.82 -10.88
N CYS A 77 -16.41 -1.83 -9.73
CA CYS A 77 -15.75 -1.93 -8.44
C CYS A 77 -15.03 -3.30 -8.36
N GLN A 78 -13.76 -3.27 -8.01
CA GLN A 78 -12.91 -4.42 -7.76
C GLN A 78 -12.72 -4.54 -6.25
N SER A 79 -13.41 -5.51 -5.65
CA SER A 79 -13.16 -5.82 -4.25
C SER A 79 -11.84 -6.56 -4.08
N MET A 80 -11.05 -6.15 -3.08
CA MET A 80 -9.72 -6.72 -2.79
C MET A 80 -9.76 -7.79 -1.68
N VAL A 81 -10.95 -8.08 -1.14
CA VAL A 81 -11.19 -9.03 -0.05
C VAL A 81 -12.28 -10.02 -0.46
N TYR A 82 -12.20 -11.27 -0.01
CA TYR A 82 -13.26 -12.23 -0.32
C TYR A 82 -14.57 -11.89 0.41
N PRO A 83 -15.72 -12.01 -0.28
CA PRO A 83 -17.02 -11.67 0.29
C PRO A 83 -17.48 -12.68 1.34
N PRO A 84 -18.51 -12.34 2.14
CA PRO A 84 -19.19 -13.30 3.00
C PRO A 84 -19.66 -14.54 2.21
N GLY A 85 -19.55 -15.72 2.82
CA GLY A 85 -19.91 -17.01 2.19
C GLY A 85 -18.78 -17.67 1.39
N HIS A 86 -17.66 -16.98 1.14
CA HIS A 86 -16.46 -17.61 0.58
C HIS A 86 -15.67 -18.37 1.67
N LYS A 87 -14.98 -19.47 1.31
CA LYS A 87 -14.13 -20.25 2.24
C LYS A 87 -13.05 -19.40 2.94
N ASP A 88 -12.61 -18.33 2.26
CA ASP A 88 -11.61 -17.37 2.72
C ASP A 88 -12.21 -15.99 3.01
N ALA A 89 -13.50 -15.90 3.36
CA ALA A 89 -14.19 -14.64 3.65
C ALA A 89 -13.39 -13.74 4.60
N GLY A 90 -13.30 -12.46 4.26
CA GLY A 90 -12.54 -11.45 5.03
C GLY A 90 -11.03 -11.48 4.80
N LYS A 91 -10.48 -12.46 4.08
CA LYS A 91 -9.05 -12.48 3.72
C LYS A 91 -8.79 -11.73 2.41
N PRO A 92 -7.59 -11.15 2.23
CA PRO A 92 -7.21 -10.51 0.97
C PRO A 92 -7.18 -11.52 -0.20
N LYS A 93 -7.64 -11.07 -1.37
CA LYS A 93 -7.54 -11.83 -2.62
C LYS A 93 -6.10 -11.90 -3.13
N GLY A 94 -5.77 -12.97 -3.84
CA GLY A 94 -4.48 -13.10 -4.51
C GLY A 94 -4.45 -12.36 -5.84
N MET A 95 -3.24 -12.19 -6.40
CA MET A 95 -3.07 -11.63 -7.74
C MET A 95 -3.83 -12.44 -8.79
N LYS A 96 -3.83 -13.76 -8.68
CA LYS A 96 -4.51 -14.65 -9.63
C LYS A 96 -6.01 -14.36 -9.70
N ASP A 97 -6.68 -14.30 -8.55
CA ASP A 97 -8.14 -14.08 -8.50
C ASP A 97 -8.50 -12.68 -9.03
N VAL A 98 -7.72 -11.66 -8.66
CA VAL A 98 -7.94 -10.29 -9.15
C VAL A 98 -7.73 -10.20 -10.67
N LEU A 99 -6.73 -10.91 -11.23
CA LEU A 99 -6.51 -10.96 -12.67
C LEU A 99 -7.62 -11.70 -13.41
N GLU A 100 -8.12 -12.81 -12.84
CA GLU A 100 -9.24 -13.56 -13.39
C GLU A 100 -10.53 -12.73 -13.42
N GLU A 101 -10.85 -12.05 -12.32
CA GLU A 101 -12.01 -11.15 -12.21
C GLU A 101 -11.94 -9.95 -13.18
N ARG A 102 -10.72 -9.54 -13.54
CA ARG A 102 -10.46 -8.48 -14.54
C ARG A 102 -10.44 -8.99 -15.98
N GLY A 103 -10.56 -10.31 -16.20
CA GLY A 103 -10.43 -10.95 -17.50
C GLY A 103 -9.02 -10.88 -18.09
N LEU A 104 -8.00 -10.81 -17.24
CA LEU A 104 -6.59 -10.63 -17.64
C LEU A 104 -5.74 -11.91 -17.55
N LEU A 105 -6.26 -12.97 -16.92
CA LEU A 105 -5.48 -14.20 -16.68
C LEU A 105 -5.13 -14.96 -17.98
N SER A 106 -5.99 -14.91 -19.00
CA SER A 106 -5.76 -15.55 -20.30
C SER A 106 -4.98 -14.69 -21.30
N THR A 107 -4.65 -13.46 -20.93
CA THR A 107 -3.85 -12.52 -21.74
C THR A 107 -2.36 -12.53 -21.36
N LEU A 108 -1.98 -13.33 -20.36
CA LEU A 108 -0.60 -13.60 -19.93
C LEU A 108 -0.12 -14.93 -20.53
#